data_AF-A0A512J4H5-F1
#
_entry.id   AF-A0A512J4H5-F1
#
_cell.length_a   1.000
_cell.length_b   1.000
_cell.length_c   1.000
_cell.angle_alpha   90.00
_cell.angle_beta   90.00
_cell.angle_gamma   90.00
#
_symmetry.space_group_name_H-M   'P 1'
#
loop_
_entity.id
_entity.type
_entity.pdbx_description
1 polymer ?
#
loop_
_entity_poly.entity_id
_entity_poly.type
_entity_poly.pdbx_seq_one_letter_code
_entity_poly.pdbx_strand_id
1 'polypeptide(L)'
;MNAPLTSSRFQAVEDTPHGSPEMTRECLADLLWQIGTRATIAFNSLDLGDDFGLTRSMRCLAAEVDTALGLLVQIKAETIRERERQQARNSEKVPA
;
A
#
# COMPACT_ATOMS: atom_id res chain seq x y z
N MET A 1 -13.17 19.90 -27.27
CA MET A 1 -12.41 20.19 -26.04
C MET A 1 -11.88 18.87 -25.53
N ASN A 2 -10.57 18.64 -25.66
CA ASN A 2 -9.92 17.38 -25.29
C ASN A 2 -9.72 17.38 -23.77
N ALA A 3 -10.40 16.50 -23.05
CA ALA A 3 -10.10 16.26 -21.64
C ALA A 3 -8.68 15.67 -21.54
N PRO A 4 -7.79 16.22 -20.70
CA PRO A 4 -6.46 15.64 -20.53
C PRO A 4 -6.61 14.25 -19.90
N LEU A 5 -6.14 13.22 -20.61
CA LEU A 5 -5.96 11.85 -20.11
C LEU A 5 -4.75 11.78 -19.17
N THR A 6 -4.63 12.72 -18.22
CA THR A 6 -3.61 12.64 -17.19
C THR A 6 -4.11 11.67 -16.13
N SER A 7 -3.71 10.42 -16.28
CA SER A 7 -3.84 9.36 -15.27
C SER A 7 -3.24 9.87 -13.95
N SER A 8 -4.12 10.35 -13.08
CA SER A 8 -3.84 11.11 -11.84
C SER A 8 -3.10 10.33 -10.75
N ARG A 9 -2.74 9.06 -10.98
CA ARG A 9 -2.17 8.19 -9.93
C ARG A 9 -0.65 8.20 -9.88
N PHE A 10 0.01 8.40 -11.03
CA PHE A 10 1.48 8.36 -11.11
C PHE A 10 2.15 9.69 -10.74
N GLN A 11 1.50 10.84 -10.98
CA GLN A 11 2.05 12.16 -10.64
C GLN A 11 2.08 12.44 -9.13
N ALA A 12 1.19 11.82 -8.33
CA ALA A 12 1.13 12.06 -6.90
C ALA A 12 2.32 11.44 -6.12
N VAL A 13 2.97 10.42 -6.67
CA VAL A 13 4.04 9.67 -5.98
C VAL A 13 5.35 10.46 -5.97
N GLU A 14 5.67 11.23 -7.02
CA GLU A 14 6.91 12.01 -7.09
C GLU A 14 6.94 13.19 -6.10
N ASP A 15 5.77 13.75 -5.77
CA ASP A 15 5.64 14.88 -4.84
C ASP A 15 5.52 14.45 -3.37
N THR A 16 5.44 13.14 -3.09
CA THR A 16 5.24 12.64 -1.73
C THR A 16 6.58 12.53 -0.99
N PRO A 17 6.75 13.16 0.19
CA PRO A 17 8.02 13.10 0.92
C PRO A 17 8.44 11.67 1.24
N HIS A 18 9.70 11.33 0.97
CA HIS A 18 10.23 10.01 1.28
C HIS A 18 10.13 9.68 2.77
N GLY A 19 9.66 8.47 3.09
CA GLY A 19 9.45 8.02 4.47
C GLY A 19 8.20 8.60 5.14
N SER A 20 7.35 9.34 4.42
CA SER A 20 6.07 9.80 4.95
C SER A 20 5.06 8.65 5.11
N PRO A 21 4.11 8.78 6.06
CA PRO A 21 3.00 7.86 6.16
C PRO A 21 2.17 7.79 4.87
N GLU A 22 2.04 8.92 4.16
CA GLU A 22 1.36 9.01 2.87
C GLU A 22 2.04 8.13 1.81
N MET A 23 3.37 8.21 1.68
CA MET A 23 4.13 7.33 0.78
C MET A 23 3.92 5.85 1.14
N THR A 24 3.89 5.52 2.43
CA THR A 24 3.66 4.15 2.90
C THR A 24 2.27 3.64 2.51
N ARG A 25 1.24 4.51 2.54
CA ARG A 25 -0.12 4.18 2.09
C ARG A 25 -0.19 3.99 0.57
N GLU A 26 0.50 4.81 -0.21
CA GLU A 26 0.58 4.63 -1.66
C GLU A 26 1.29 3.33 -2.03
N CYS A 27 2.43 3.02 -1.39
CA CYS A 27 3.12 1.74 -1.57
C CYS A 27 2.21 0.55 -1.23
N LEU A 28 1.40 0.65 -0.16
CA LEU A 28 0.42 -0.38 0.18
C LEU A 28 -0.66 -0.51 -0.91
N ALA A 29 -1.15 0.60 -1.45
CA ALA A 29 -2.17 0.59 -2.50
C ALA A 29 -1.66 -0.09 -3.79
N ASP A 30 -0.42 0.19 -4.19
CA ASP A 30 0.23 -0.47 -5.33
C ASP A 30 0.42 -1.97 -5.10
N LEU A 31 0.82 -2.35 -3.88
CA LEU A 31 1.02 -3.75 -3.52
C LEU A 31 -0.31 -4.52 -3.51
N LEU A 32 -1.40 -3.92 -3.04
CA LEU A 32 -2.74 -4.51 -3.11
C LEU A 32 -3.20 -4.73 -4.56
N TRP A 33 -2.88 -3.79 -5.46
CA TRP A 33 -3.15 -3.96 -6.88
C TRP A 33 -2.36 -5.14 -7.49
N GLN A 34 -1.08 -5.28 -7.11
CA GLN A 34 -0.26 -6.41 -7.54
C GLN A 34 -0.81 -7.74 -7.02
N ILE A 35 -1.22 -7.81 -5.75
CA ILE A 35 -1.85 -9.00 -5.16
C ILE A 35 -3.11 -9.40 -5.93
N GLY A 36 -3.99 -8.44 -6.25
CA GLY A 36 -5.18 -8.72 -7.07
C GLY A 36 -4.83 -9.28 -8.45
N THR A 37 -3.77 -8.76 -9.05
CA THR A 37 -3.25 -9.26 -10.34
C THR A 37 -2.71 -10.69 -10.20
N ARG A 38 -1.94 -11.00 -9.16
CA ARG A 38 -1.43 -12.35 -8.91
C ARG A 38 -2.55 -13.36 -8.66
N ALA A 39 -3.57 -12.98 -7.91
CA ALA A 39 -4.74 -13.82 -7.67
C ALA A 39 -5.44 -14.16 -8.99
N THR A 40 -5.62 -13.17 -9.87
CA THR A 40 -6.22 -13.36 -11.19
C THR A 40 -5.41 -14.35 -12.04
N ILE A 41 -4.08 -14.21 -12.05
CA ILE A 41 -3.21 -15.14 -12.79
C ILE A 41 -3.32 -16.56 -12.20
N ALA A 42 -3.36 -16.71 -10.87
CA ALA A 42 -3.51 -18.02 -10.24
C ALA A 42 -4.83 -18.71 -10.63
N PHE A 43 -5.95 -17.97 -10.69
CA PHE A 43 -7.22 -18.50 -11.18
C PHE A 43 -7.14 -18.93 -12.64
N ASN A 44 -6.58 -18.08 -13.52
CA ASN A 44 -6.41 -18.44 -14.93
C ASN A 44 -5.51 -19.68 -15.10
N SER A 45 -4.45 -19.81 -14.31
CA SER A 45 -3.58 -20.99 -14.32
C SER A 45 -4.32 -22.26 -13.89
N LEU A 46 -5.23 -22.18 -12.90
CA LEU A 46 -6.09 -23.30 -12.54
C LEU A 46 -7.00 -23.72 -13.70
N ASP A 47 -7.66 -22.74 -14.34
CA ASP A 47 -8.57 -23.01 -15.46
C ASP A 47 -7.86 -23.65 -16.67
N LEU A 48 -6.57 -23.31 -16.87
CA LEU A 48 -5.74 -23.82 -17.95
C LEU A 48 -4.99 -25.12 -17.59
N GLY A 49 -5.02 -25.57 -16.34
CA GLY A 49 -4.19 -26.68 -15.87
C GLY A 49 -2.69 -26.38 -15.87
N ASP A 50 -2.30 -25.12 -15.77
CA ASP A 50 -0.91 -24.67 -15.70
C ASP A 50 -0.41 -24.65 -14.25
N ASP A 51 0.06 -25.81 -13.77
CA ASP A 51 0.59 -25.97 -12.42
C ASP A 51 1.83 -25.10 -12.13
N PHE A 52 2.63 -24.79 -13.16
CA PHE A 52 3.80 -23.94 -13.01
C PHE A 52 3.39 -22.48 -12.77
N GLY A 53 2.49 -21.96 -13.61
CA GLY A 53 1.93 -20.61 -13.46
C GLY A 53 1.20 -20.44 -12.13
N LEU A 54 0.44 -21.46 -11.70
CA LEU A 54 -0.23 -21.49 -10.40
C LEU A 54 0.78 -21.40 -9.26
N THR A 55 1.75 -22.32 -9.22
CA THR A 55 2.75 -22.40 -8.15
C THR A 55 3.55 -21.10 -8.05
N ARG A 56 3.99 -20.56 -9.19
CA ARG A 56 4.73 -19.31 -9.24
C ARG A 56 3.89 -18.14 -8.73
N SER A 57 2.65 -18.02 -9.19
CA SER A 57 1.77 -16.92 -8.81
C SER A 57 1.42 -16.95 -7.33
N MET A 58 1.15 -18.13 -6.76
CA MET A 58 0.88 -18.29 -5.34
C MET A 58 2.09 -17.95 -4.47
N ARG A 59 3.31 -18.32 -4.89
CA ARG A 59 4.55 -17.94 -4.17
C ARG A 59 4.77 -16.42 -4.15
N CYS A 60 4.60 -15.76 -5.30
CA CYS A 60 4.69 -14.29 -5.36
C CYS A 60 3.61 -13.63 -4.51
N LEU A 61 2.36 -14.09 -4.65
CA LEU A 61 1.22 -13.57 -3.88
C LEU A 61 1.47 -13.67 -2.36
N ALA A 62 2.02 -14.78 -1.87
CA ALA A 62 2.34 -14.93 -0.45
C ALA A 62 3.37 -13.88 0.04
N ALA A 63 4.44 -13.65 -0.73
CA ALA A 63 5.46 -12.66 -0.39
C ALA A 63 4.91 -11.21 -0.45
N GLU A 64 4.07 -10.93 -1.45
CA GLU A 64 3.43 -9.63 -1.60
C GLU A 64 2.44 -9.36 -0.44
N VAL A 65 1.67 -10.37 -0.01
CA VAL A 65 0.79 -10.27 1.17
C VAL A 65 1.57 -10.05 2.45
N ASP A 66 2.66 -10.79 2.67
CA ASP A 66 3.52 -10.61 3.85
C ASP A 66 4.07 -9.18 3.94
N THR A 67 4.54 -8.66 2.80
CA THR A 67 5.01 -7.28 2.69
C THR A 67 3.90 -6.26 2.98
N ALA A 68 2.69 -6.50 2.47
CA ALA A 68 1.53 -5.62 2.70
C ALA A 68 1.13 -5.57 4.19
N LEU A 69 1.18 -6.71 4.87
CA LEU A 69 0.95 -6.78 6.31
C LEU A 69 2.01 -5.99 7.09
N GLY A 70 3.28 -6.08 6.67
CA GLY A 70 4.37 -5.28 7.23
C GLY A 70 4.11 -3.77 7.12
N LEU A 71 3.70 -3.30 5.94
CA LEU A 71 3.36 -1.88 5.72
C LEU A 71 2.15 -1.45 6.56
N LEU A 72 1.15 -2.31 6.72
CA LEU A 72 -0.02 -2.02 7.57
C LEU A 72 0.37 -1.80 9.04
N VAL A 73 1.29 -2.63 9.56
CA VAL A 73 1.84 -2.46 10.91
C VAL A 73 2.55 -1.12 11.05
N GLN A 74 3.36 -0.73 10.05
CA GLN A 74 4.05 0.57 10.04
C GLN A 74 3.06 1.75 10.05
N ILE A 75 2.03 1.71 9.20
CA ILE A 75 0.98 2.74 9.15
C ILE A 75 0.29 2.87 10.50
N LYS A 76 -0.01 1.74 11.16
CA LYS A 76 -0.63 1.74 12.49
C LYS A 76 0.30 2.36 13.54
N ALA A 77 1.58 1.98 13.55
CA ALA A 77 2.56 2.55 14.47
C ALA A 77 2.70 4.07 14.29
N GLU A 78 2.74 4.56 13.05
CA GLU A 78 2.84 5.99 12.78
C GLU A 78 1.57 6.74 13.19
N THR A 79 0.40 6.14 12.97
CA THR A 79 -0.87 6.72 13.41
C THR A 79 -0.94 6.88 14.93
N ILE A 80 -0.37 5.92 15.69
CA ILE A 80 -0.28 6.01 17.16
C ILE A 80 0.68 7.13 17.57
N ARG A 81 1.89 7.16 17.01
CA ARG A 81 2.88 8.22 17.29
C ARG A 81 2.35 9.61 16.99
N GLU A 82 1.61 9.77 15.90
CA GLU A 82 1.02 11.05 15.54
C GLU A 82 -0.06 11.49 16.53
N ARG A 83 -0.89 10.57 17.03
CA ARG A 83 -1.87 10.87 18.09
C ARG A 83 -1.20 11.32 19.38
N GLU A 84 -0.11 10.66 19.78
CA GLU A 84 0.68 11.05 20.96
C GLU A 84 1.30 12.44 20.79
N ARG A 85 1.87 12.74 19.61
CA ARG A 85 2.40 14.08 19.28
C ARG A 85 1.32 15.16 19.35
N GLN A 86 0.11 14.88 18.87
CA GLN A 86 -1.01 15.81 18.93
C GLN A 86 -1.51 16.05 20.35
N GLN A 87 -1.57 15.00 21.18
CA GLN A 87 -1.94 15.13 22.60
C GLN A 87 -0.93 15.97 23.37
N ALA A 88 0.37 15.73 23.19
CA ALA A 88 1.42 16.52 23.85
C ALA A 88 1.36 18.02 23.48
N ARG A 89 1.17 18.33 22.19
CA ARG A 89 1.02 19.72 21.72
C ARG A 89 -0.22 20.43 22.28
N ASN A 90 -1.30 19.68 22.55
CA ASN A 90 -2.51 20.24 23.12
C ASN A 90 -2.39 20.45 24.63
N SER A 91 -1.61 19.62 25.32
CA SER A 91 -1.30 19.80 26.75
C SER A 91 -0.39 21.00 27.02
N GLU A 92 0.53 21.36 26.12
CA GLU A 92 1.37 22.56 26.26
C GLU A 92 0.63 23.89 26.01
N LYS A 93 -0.52 23.87 25.32
CA LYS A 93 -1.28 25.07 24.95
C LYS A 93 -2.31 25.50 26.00
N VAL A 94 -2.38 24.86 27.17
CA VAL A 94 -3.23 25.28 28.29
C VAL A 94 -2.35 26.01 29.31
N PRO A 95 -2.18 27.35 29.23
CA PRO A 95 -1.62 28.11 30.34
C PRO A 95 -2.62 28.14 31.50
N ALA A 96 -2.12 27.91 32.72
CA ALA A 96 -2.85 28.08 33.97
C ALA A 96 -3.17 29.55 34.26
#